data_AF-A0A660M2H6-F1
#
_entry.id   AF-A0A660M2H6-F1
#
_cell.length_a   1.000
_cell.length_b   1.000
_cell.length_c   1.000
_cell.angle_alpha   90.00
_cell.angle_beta   90.00
_cell.angle_gamma   90.00
#
_symmetry.space_group_name_H-M   'P 1'
#
loop_
_entity.id
_entity.type
_entity.pdbx_description
1 polymer ?
#
loop_
_entity_poly.entity_id
_entity_poly.type
_entity_poly.pdbx_seq_one_letter_code
_entity_poly.pdbx_strand_id
1 'polypeptide(L)'
;MNPQRNLNDSDIENAGRPGYVSPSINAAPRPLSDGKYAQLAPHQKGVRSFRTLKVILISGLLFAAAIGVLAVILLLARSSTKRITSEQKKTSETKLDPLTAQQTIEHTAVYFKGQEKAKTSLTIPVKVKGKSFYTIIPDIDILQSLAGYVPKEMSKQQRESIEKNLDYDKFVKKVFSEGDEKTAYLADFTRDDVVCQLSVDPAEHDTKGDWTELRCLDVSAYTPYADAQQPLAKAYSAVTSTAVHYGFIGKPVAKNGAISGYKLVEIPVGAVTNQRMTTPDNLGMFYQTPDGLWYYFRDRNRDVYVECENYVGENQKRAYADQPCRHRSTGTIETVKYSGKR
;
A
#
# COMPACT_ATOMS: atom_id res chain seq x y z
N MET A 1 31.58 16.76 -15.82
CA MET A 1 30.57 17.68 -15.27
C MET A 1 29.75 18.20 -16.43
N ASN A 2 28.47 17.85 -16.49
CA ASN A 2 27.54 18.23 -17.55
C ASN A 2 26.44 19.08 -16.86
N PRO A 3 26.05 20.26 -17.38
CA PRO A 3 25.13 21.13 -16.67
C PRO A 3 23.74 20.50 -16.55
N GLN A 4 23.20 20.49 -15.33
CA GLN A 4 21.78 20.23 -15.08
C GLN A 4 20.96 21.22 -15.90
N ARG A 5 20.08 20.70 -16.75
CA ARG A 5 19.16 21.50 -17.56
C ARG A 5 17.98 21.88 -16.66
N ASN A 6 17.85 23.16 -16.31
CA ASN A 6 16.65 23.68 -15.65
C ASN A 6 15.49 23.54 -16.64
N LEU A 7 14.47 22.77 -16.25
CA LEU A 7 13.18 22.74 -16.96
C LEU A 7 12.52 24.11 -16.79
N ASN A 8 11.94 24.66 -17.86
CA ASN A 8 11.20 25.93 -17.80
C ASN A 8 9.68 25.68 -17.66
N ASP A 9 8.92 26.71 -17.27
CA ASP A 9 7.47 26.59 -17.03
C ASP A 9 6.68 26.07 -18.24
N SER A 10 7.18 26.32 -19.46
CA SER A 10 6.58 25.80 -20.69
C SER A 10 6.76 24.28 -20.88
N ASP A 11 7.78 23.66 -20.30
CA ASP A 11 7.95 22.21 -20.32
C ASP A 11 6.93 21.51 -19.39
N ILE A 12 6.45 22.22 -18.37
CA ILE A 12 5.49 21.74 -17.36
C ILE A 12 4.04 21.85 -17.86
N GLU A 13 3.72 22.93 -18.57
CA GLU A 13 2.40 23.13 -19.18
C GLU A 13 2.14 22.21 -20.37
N ASN A 14 3.19 21.77 -21.09
CA ASN A 14 3.07 20.97 -22.30
C ASN A 14 3.31 19.46 -22.11
N ALA A 15 3.56 19.01 -20.88
CA ALA A 15 3.59 17.60 -20.53
C ALA A 15 2.26 16.91 -20.94
N GLY A 16 2.31 16.05 -21.97
CA GLY A 16 1.15 15.30 -22.48
C GLY A 16 0.66 15.67 -23.90
N ARG A 17 1.36 16.52 -24.66
CA ARG A 17 1.00 16.78 -26.08
C ARG A 17 1.91 15.99 -27.06
N PRO A 18 1.38 15.38 -28.14
CA PRO A 18 2.21 14.67 -29.13
C PRO A 18 3.11 15.63 -29.92
N GLY A 19 4.41 15.31 -30.06
CA GLY A 19 5.29 15.89 -31.09
C GLY A 19 6.24 17.02 -30.69
N TYR A 20 6.46 17.30 -29.40
CA TYR A 20 7.39 18.37 -29.02
C TYR A 20 8.86 17.90 -28.98
N VAL A 21 9.70 18.50 -29.84
CA VAL A 21 11.17 18.42 -29.79
C VAL A 21 11.69 19.85 -29.57
N SER A 22 12.39 20.08 -28.47
CA SER A 22 12.91 21.39 -28.06
C SER A 22 13.99 21.91 -29.05
N PRO A 23 13.84 23.12 -29.65
CA PRO A 23 14.89 23.76 -30.43
C PRO A 23 15.93 24.43 -29.52
N SER A 24 17.19 24.46 -29.98
CA SER A 24 18.34 24.92 -29.22
C SER A 24 18.67 26.41 -29.44
N ILE A 25 19.17 27.04 -28.36
CA ILE A 25 20.06 28.22 -28.22
C ILE A 25 19.59 29.63 -28.71
N ASN A 26 19.48 30.56 -27.75
CA ASN A 26 20.05 31.94 -27.71
C ASN A 26 19.07 33.02 -27.19
N ALA A 27 19.26 33.50 -25.94
CA ALA A 27 19.15 34.92 -25.58
C ALA A 27 19.62 35.17 -24.12
N ALA A 28 20.33 36.28 -23.93
CA ALA A 28 21.06 36.70 -22.73
C ALA A 28 20.16 37.36 -21.64
N PRO A 29 20.66 37.57 -20.39
CA PRO A 29 19.86 37.83 -19.18
C PRO A 29 19.73 39.31 -18.77
N ARG A 30 18.79 39.65 -17.85
CA ARG A 30 18.76 40.83 -16.91
C ARG A 30 17.39 40.96 -16.17
N PRO A 31 17.25 41.74 -15.05
CA PRO A 31 17.81 41.57 -13.70
C PRO A 31 16.75 41.66 -12.55
N LEU A 32 17.21 41.55 -11.29
CA LEU A 32 16.48 41.61 -10.00
C LEU A 32 16.05 43.03 -9.54
N SER A 33 14.90 43.15 -8.85
CA SER A 33 14.51 44.17 -7.83
C SER A 33 13.04 43.90 -7.45
N ASP A 34 12.46 44.04 -6.25
CA ASP A 34 12.74 44.67 -4.96
C ASP A 34 11.99 43.84 -3.90
N GLY A 35 12.49 43.48 -2.71
CA GLY A 35 12.94 44.41 -1.69
C GLY A 35 11.77 45.00 -0.90
N LYS A 36 11.12 44.25 0.00
CA LYS A 36 10.46 44.77 1.23
C LYS A 36 9.92 43.68 2.18
N TYR A 37 10.39 43.75 3.42
CA TYR A 37 9.92 43.00 4.59
C TYR A 37 8.64 43.62 5.19
N ALA A 38 7.82 42.81 5.86
CA ALA A 38 6.86 43.29 6.86
C ALA A 38 7.04 42.51 8.18
N GLN A 39 7.05 43.27 9.29
CA GLN A 39 7.46 42.89 10.65
C GLN A 39 6.38 42.12 11.46
N LEU A 40 6.84 41.36 12.47
CA LEU A 40 6.11 40.91 13.68
C LEU A 40 5.65 42.13 14.53
N ALA A 41 4.66 42.10 15.44
CA ALA A 41 4.31 41.20 16.56
C ALA A 41 2.92 41.66 17.16
N PRO A 42 2.38 41.20 18.34
CA PRO A 42 2.89 40.26 19.35
C PRO A 42 1.88 39.26 19.97
N HIS A 43 2.44 38.41 20.84
CA HIS A 43 1.88 37.47 21.81
C HIS A 43 0.60 37.86 22.58
N GLN A 44 -0.26 36.86 22.85
CA GLN A 44 -0.90 36.67 24.17
C GLN A 44 -0.91 35.19 24.58
N LYS A 45 -0.50 34.93 25.83
CA LYS A 45 -0.65 33.65 26.56
C LYS A 45 -2.04 33.60 27.22
N GLY A 46 -2.64 32.41 27.34
CA GLY A 46 -3.83 32.19 28.18
C GLY A 46 -4.25 30.73 28.28
N VAL A 47 -4.57 30.27 29.48
CA VAL A 47 -4.63 28.86 29.94
C VAL A 47 -6.02 28.20 29.75
N ARG A 48 -6.01 26.86 29.64
CA ARG A 48 -7.11 25.85 29.68
C ARG A 48 -8.41 26.24 30.40
N SER A 49 -9.56 25.79 29.87
CA SER A 49 -10.67 25.22 30.67
C SER A 49 -11.72 24.46 29.86
N PHE A 50 -12.05 23.25 30.32
CA PHE A 50 -13.20 22.42 29.95
C PHE A 50 -14.52 23.03 30.46
N ARG A 51 -15.55 23.11 29.60
CA ARG A 51 -17.00 22.93 29.87
C ARG A 51 -17.84 23.72 28.87
N THR A 52 -18.38 23.07 27.85
CA THR A 52 -19.65 23.47 27.18
C THR A 52 -20.14 22.35 26.26
N LEU A 53 -20.45 21.21 26.85
CA LEU A 53 -21.14 20.10 26.20
C LEU A 53 -22.46 19.91 26.95
N LYS A 54 -23.51 20.69 26.61
CA LYS A 54 -24.91 20.47 27.06
C LYS A 54 -26.01 21.41 26.52
N VAL A 55 -25.90 22.00 25.32
CA VAL A 55 -26.99 22.88 24.78
C VAL A 55 -27.50 22.51 23.37
N ILE A 56 -26.94 21.53 22.66
CA ILE A 56 -27.36 21.18 21.27
C ILE A 56 -28.26 19.93 21.23
N LEU A 57 -29.20 19.77 22.16
CA LEU A 57 -30.09 18.60 22.17
C LEU A 57 -31.60 18.91 22.22
N ILE A 58 -32.00 20.19 22.10
CA ILE A 58 -33.43 20.57 22.15
C ILE A 58 -33.88 21.36 20.90
N SER A 59 -32.98 21.76 19.99
CA SER A 59 -33.34 22.37 18.69
C SER A 59 -33.55 21.36 17.54
N GLY A 60 -33.28 20.07 17.77
CA GLY A 60 -33.33 19.02 16.73
C GLY A 60 -34.71 18.40 16.47
N LEU A 61 -35.72 18.64 17.33
CA LEU A 61 -37.01 17.95 17.23
C LEU A 61 -38.06 18.67 16.37
N LEU A 62 -37.85 19.94 16.01
CA LEU A 62 -38.76 20.70 15.14
C LEU A 62 -38.37 20.64 13.64
N PHE A 63 -37.13 20.26 13.31
CA PHE A 63 -36.67 20.12 11.91
C PHE A 63 -37.10 18.81 11.24
N ALA A 64 -37.43 17.77 12.01
CA ALA A 64 -37.83 16.47 11.47
C ALA A 64 -39.26 16.45 10.87
N ALA A 65 -40.16 17.31 11.36
CA ALA A 65 -41.54 17.37 10.88
C ALA A 65 -41.67 18.06 9.51
N ALA A 66 -40.79 19.02 9.18
CA ALA A 66 -40.81 19.72 7.90
C ALA A 66 -40.30 18.87 6.72
N ILE A 67 -39.37 17.93 6.97
CA ILE A 67 -38.80 17.04 5.94
C ILE A 67 -39.82 15.97 5.51
N GLY A 68 -40.69 15.52 6.43
CA GLY A 68 -41.72 14.52 6.14
C GLY A 68 -42.77 14.98 5.13
N VAL A 69 -43.17 16.25 5.16
CA VAL A 69 -44.18 16.80 4.24
C VAL A 69 -43.64 16.95 2.81
N LEU A 70 -42.37 17.34 2.66
CA LEU A 70 -41.69 17.45 1.36
C LEU A 70 -41.52 16.09 0.67
N ALA A 71 -41.26 15.01 1.42
CA ALA A 71 -41.13 13.67 0.87
C ALA A 71 -42.46 13.13 0.30
N VAL A 72 -43.59 13.44 0.92
CA VAL A 72 -44.92 13.00 0.46
C VAL A 72 -45.34 13.74 -0.81
N ILE A 73 -45.05 15.05 -0.92
CA ILE A 73 -45.32 15.84 -2.13
C ILE A 73 -44.47 15.36 -3.32
N LEU A 74 -43.19 15.03 -3.09
CA LEU A 74 -42.30 14.49 -4.12
C LEU A 74 -42.68 13.07 -4.59
N LEU A 75 -43.26 12.25 -3.70
CA LEU A 75 -43.76 10.92 -4.04
C LEU A 75 -45.07 10.97 -4.86
N LEU A 76 -45.97 11.92 -4.56
CA LEU A 76 -47.21 12.09 -5.31
C LEU A 76 -46.98 12.71 -6.71
N ALA A 77 -46.00 13.61 -6.85
CA ALA A 77 -45.63 14.21 -8.13
C ALA A 77 -44.94 13.24 -9.12
N ARG A 78 -44.38 12.11 -8.64
CA ARG A 78 -43.75 11.08 -9.50
C ARG A 78 -44.73 10.11 -10.16
N SER A 79 -46.02 10.17 -9.85
CA SER A 79 -47.01 9.21 -10.39
C SER A 79 -47.60 9.59 -11.76
N SER A 80 -47.25 10.74 -12.32
CA SER A 80 -47.83 11.21 -13.59
C SER A 80 -46.82 11.85 -14.54
N THR A 81 -45.87 11.06 -15.05
CA THR A 81 -45.24 11.41 -16.33
C THR A 81 -44.91 10.17 -17.17
N LYS A 82 -45.40 10.20 -18.40
CA LYS A 82 -45.44 9.16 -19.42
C LYS A 82 -44.08 8.50 -19.71
N ARG A 83 -44.15 7.23 -20.12
CA ARG A 83 -43.11 6.47 -20.84
C ARG A 83 -42.41 7.35 -21.88
N ILE A 84 -41.12 7.57 -21.68
CA ILE A 84 -40.15 7.82 -22.76
C ILE A 84 -39.12 6.71 -22.64
N THR A 85 -39.02 5.93 -23.71
CA THR A 85 -38.03 4.86 -23.89
C THR A 85 -36.64 5.48 -23.80
N SER A 86 -35.95 5.34 -22.65
CA SER A 86 -34.52 5.63 -22.59
C SER A 86 -33.80 4.43 -23.17
N GLU A 87 -33.17 4.61 -24.33
CA GLU A 87 -32.10 3.75 -24.79
C GLU A 87 -31.16 3.46 -23.61
N GLN A 88 -30.92 2.18 -23.34
CA GLN A 88 -29.83 1.76 -22.48
C GLN A 88 -28.56 2.33 -23.06
N LYS A 89 -28.07 3.42 -22.47
CA LYS A 89 -26.69 3.87 -22.63
C LYS A 89 -25.85 2.77 -22.00
N LYS A 90 -25.47 1.80 -22.83
CA LYS A 90 -24.47 0.78 -22.51
C LYS A 90 -23.24 1.58 -22.13
N THR A 91 -22.91 1.63 -20.84
CA THR A 91 -21.62 2.14 -20.39
C THR A 91 -20.60 1.22 -21.01
N SER A 92 -20.10 1.60 -22.19
CA SER A 92 -18.88 1.04 -22.73
C SER A 92 -17.83 1.38 -21.68
N GLU A 93 -17.47 0.40 -20.85
CA GLU A 93 -16.20 0.47 -20.13
C GLU A 93 -15.15 0.72 -21.22
N THR A 94 -14.67 1.96 -21.30
CA THR A 94 -13.58 2.31 -22.19
C THR A 94 -12.40 1.49 -21.70
N LYS A 95 -12.16 0.36 -22.37
CA LYS A 95 -11.06 -0.54 -22.04
C LYS A 95 -9.78 0.26 -22.20
N LEU A 96 -9.12 0.55 -21.08
CA LEU A 96 -7.84 1.24 -21.08
C LEU A 96 -6.83 0.39 -21.85
N ASP A 97 -5.95 1.05 -22.61
CA ASP A 97 -4.86 0.35 -23.28
C ASP A 97 -3.97 -0.32 -22.23
N PRO A 98 -3.63 -1.62 -22.41
CA PRO A 98 -2.74 -2.32 -21.50
C PRO A 98 -1.39 -1.60 -21.38
N LEU A 99 -0.88 -1.53 -20.16
CA LEU A 99 0.40 -0.94 -19.80
C LEU A 99 1.14 -1.96 -18.97
N THR A 100 2.46 -1.97 -19.11
CA THR A 100 3.36 -2.75 -18.27
C THR A 100 4.07 -1.83 -17.30
N ALA A 101 4.53 -2.37 -16.18
CA ALA A 101 5.35 -1.64 -15.21
C ALA A 101 6.58 -1.01 -15.87
N GLN A 102 7.17 -1.69 -16.86
CA GLN A 102 8.31 -1.14 -17.60
C GLN A 102 7.90 0.10 -18.41
N GLN A 103 6.80 0.03 -19.14
CA GLN A 103 6.29 1.19 -19.90
C GLN A 103 5.92 2.36 -19.00
N THR A 104 5.33 2.11 -17.82
CA THR A 104 5.04 3.15 -16.83
C THR A 104 6.32 3.86 -16.37
N ILE A 105 7.38 3.10 -16.14
CA ILE A 105 8.70 3.64 -15.79
C ILE A 105 9.28 4.44 -16.96
N GLU A 106 9.23 3.93 -18.19
CA GLU A 106 9.70 4.64 -19.39
C GLU A 106 8.98 5.97 -19.62
N HIS A 107 7.65 6.01 -19.42
CA HIS A 107 6.86 7.25 -19.49
C HIS A 107 7.27 8.27 -18.42
N THR A 108 7.59 7.79 -17.22
CA THR A 108 7.99 8.65 -16.10
C THR A 108 9.43 9.17 -16.22
N ALA A 109 10.31 8.41 -16.88
CA ALA A 109 11.74 8.73 -16.98
C ALA A 109 12.04 10.08 -17.67
N VAL A 110 11.07 10.61 -18.43
CA VAL A 110 11.14 11.95 -19.02
C VAL A 110 11.18 13.03 -17.95
N TYR A 111 10.44 12.83 -16.85
CA TYR A 111 10.35 13.77 -15.73
C TYR A 111 11.39 13.47 -14.67
N PHE A 112 11.64 12.20 -14.37
CA PHE A 112 12.56 11.79 -13.32
C PHE A 112 13.68 10.92 -13.88
N LYS A 113 14.90 11.48 -13.93
CA LYS A 113 16.09 10.80 -14.46
C LYS A 113 16.82 9.95 -13.40
N GLY A 114 16.10 9.38 -12.45
CA GLY A 114 16.66 8.41 -11.53
C GLY A 114 17.23 7.21 -12.29
N GLN A 115 18.48 6.84 -12.02
CA GLN A 115 19.16 5.73 -12.70
C GLN A 115 19.47 4.57 -11.74
N GLU A 116 19.28 4.79 -10.44
CA GLU A 116 19.45 3.74 -9.45
C GLU A 116 18.22 2.84 -9.41
N LYS A 117 18.43 1.57 -9.07
CA LYS A 117 17.32 0.70 -8.67
C LYS A 117 16.81 1.13 -7.31
N ALA A 118 15.50 1.02 -7.11
CA ALA A 118 14.92 1.23 -5.80
C ALA A 118 15.51 0.25 -4.77
N LYS A 119 15.68 0.76 -3.54
CA LYS A 119 16.25 0.02 -2.40
C LYS A 119 15.16 -0.56 -1.51
N THR A 120 13.89 -0.23 -1.76
CA THR A 120 12.76 -0.63 -0.91
C THR A 120 11.71 -1.45 -1.68
N SER A 121 11.03 -2.36 -0.98
CA SER A 121 9.98 -3.22 -1.53
C SER A 121 8.64 -2.50 -1.73
N LEU A 122 7.82 -2.98 -2.66
CA LEU A 122 6.40 -2.58 -2.72
C LEU A 122 5.64 -3.13 -1.51
N THR A 123 4.76 -2.31 -0.94
CA THR A 123 3.91 -2.69 0.20
C THR A 123 2.42 -2.74 -0.16
N ILE A 124 2.11 -2.74 -1.45
CA ILE A 124 0.74 -2.70 -1.99
C ILE A 124 0.10 -4.09 -1.90
N PRO A 125 -0.96 -4.28 -1.10
CA PRO A 125 -1.71 -5.53 -1.07
C PRO A 125 -2.64 -5.59 -2.30
N VAL A 126 -2.48 -6.63 -3.11
CA VAL A 126 -3.34 -6.88 -4.29
C VAL A 126 -4.18 -8.11 -4.04
N LYS A 127 -5.50 -7.99 -4.27
CA LYS A 127 -6.41 -9.14 -4.25
C LYS A 127 -6.50 -9.73 -5.65
N VAL A 128 -5.73 -10.79 -5.90
CA VAL A 128 -5.72 -11.49 -7.19
C VAL A 128 -7.11 -12.05 -7.48
N LYS A 129 -7.54 -11.98 -8.75
CA LYS A 129 -8.85 -12.44 -9.19
C LYS A 129 -9.10 -13.90 -8.76
N GLY A 130 -10.25 -14.15 -8.15
CA GLY A 130 -10.64 -15.48 -7.66
C GLY A 130 -10.04 -15.87 -6.30
N LYS A 131 -9.23 -15.01 -5.67
CA LYS A 131 -8.68 -15.24 -4.32
C LYS A 131 -9.49 -14.48 -3.27
N SER A 132 -9.63 -15.08 -2.09
CA SER A 132 -10.34 -14.48 -0.94
C SER A 132 -9.46 -13.58 -0.08
N PHE A 133 -8.15 -13.55 -0.34
CA PHE A 133 -7.12 -12.88 0.46
C PHE A 133 -6.27 -11.95 -0.42
N TYR A 134 -5.47 -11.09 0.23
CA TYR A 134 -4.52 -10.20 -0.43
C TYR A 134 -3.11 -10.79 -0.45
N THR A 135 -2.32 -10.39 -1.44
CA THR A 135 -0.93 -10.77 -1.60
C THR A 135 -0.07 -9.52 -1.67
N ILE A 136 1.07 -9.53 -0.98
CA ILE A 136 2.10 -8.50 -1.04
C ILE A 136 3.39 -9.17 -1.50
N ILE A 137 4.08 -8.57 -2.47
CA ILE A 137 5.38 -9.07 -2.96
C ILE A 137 6.51 -8.21 -2.38
N PRO A 138 7.38 -8.79 -1.53
CA PRO A 138 8.51 -8.05 -0.95
C PRO A 138 9.73 -8.01 -1.88
N ASP A 139 9.72 -8.75 -2.99
CA ASP A 139 10.90 -8.99 -3.82
C ASP A 139 11.22 -7.76 -4.68
N ILE A 140 12.38 -7.15 -4.44
CA ILE A 140 12.83 -5.93 -5.12
C ILE A 140 13.31 -6.24 -6.54
N ASP A 141 13.88 -7.43 -6.77
CA ASP A 141 14.53 -7.80 -8.03
C ASP A 141 13.60 -7.87 -9.24
N ILE A 142 12.29 -8.07 -8.99
CA ILE A 142 11.28 -8.14 -10.05
C ILE A 142 10.60 -6.78 -10.33
N LEU A 143 10.92 -5.75 -9.54
CA LEU A 143 10.34 -4.42 -9.68
C LEU A 143 10.96 -3.70 -10.88
N GLN A 144 10.12 -2.98 -11.62
CA GLN A 144 10.58 -1.92 -12.49
C GLN A 144 10.65 -0.64 -11.66
N SER A 145 11.76 0.08 -11.69
CA SER A 145 11.92 1.26 -10.84
C SER A 145 12.78 2.35 -11.44
N LEU A 146 12.54 3.56 -10.97
CA LEU A 146 13.44 4.71 -11.08
C LEU A 146 13.70 5.19 -9.65
N ALA A 147 14.97 5.35 -9.30
CA ALA A 147 15.36 5.91 -8.01
C ALA A 147 16.59 6.83 -8.12
N GLY A 148 16.71 7.74 -7.17
CA GLY A 148 17.82 8.68 -7.10
C GLY A 148 17.55 9.85 -6.15
N TYR A 149 18.61 10.57 -5.80
CA TYR A 149 18.49 11.82 -5.05
C TYR A 149 18.02 12.96 -5.95
N VAL A 150 17.06 13.74 -5.44
CA VAL A 150 16.54 14.95 -6.05
C VAL A 150 16.91 16.13 -5.16
N PRO A 151 17.52 17.21 -5.69
CA PRO A 151 17.82 18.40 -4.91
C PRO A 151 16.57 18.91 -4.18
N LYS A 152 16.71 19.30 -2.90
CA LYS A 152 15.56 19.66 -2.04
C LYS A 152 14.59 20.67 -2.64
N GLU A 153 15.12 21.71 -3.29
CA GLU A 153 14.33 22.77 -3.93
C GLU A 153 13.43 22.24 -5.07
N MET A 154 13.83 21.13 -5.69
CA MET A 154 13.14 20.51 -6.84
C MET A 154 12.29 19.30 -6.44
N SER A 155 12.49 18.75 -5.25
CA SER A 155 11.89 17.48 -4.80
C SER A 155 10.35 17.47 -4.91
N LYS A 156 9.71 18.54 -4.43
CA LYS A 156 8.25 18.67 -4.49
C LYS A 156 7.73 18.72 -5.93
N GLN A 157 8.33 19.55 -6.77
CA GLN A 157 7.95 19.70 -8.17
C GLN A 157 8.19 18.41 -8.97
N GLN A 158 9.29 17.71 -8.68
CA GLN A 158 9.63 16.44 -9.28
C GLN A 158 8.58 15.37 -8.95
N ARG A 159 8.21 15.26 -7.66
CA ARG A 159 7.14 14.38 -7.20
C ARG A 159 5.83 14.68 -7.93
N GLU A 160 5.38 15.94 -7.93
CA GLU A 160 4.11 16.34 -8.57
C GLU A 160 4.08 16.04 -10.07
N SER A 161 5.23 16.16 -10.76
CA SER A 161 5.35 15.80 -12.18
C SER A 161 5.18 14.29 -12.42
N ILE A 162 5.76 13.44 -11.56
CA ILE A 162 5.56 11.99 -11.61
C ILE A 162 4.07 11.66 -11.39
N GLU A 163 3.44 12.27 -10.38
CA GLU A 163 2.03 12.03 -10.05
C GLU A 163 1.10 12.40 -11.19
N LYS A 164 1.35 13.54 -11.86
CA LYS A 164 0.57 13.99 -13.02
C LYS A 164 0.70 13.03 -14.20
N ASN A 165 1.89 12.43 -14.41
CA ASN A 165 2.08 11.41 -15.44
C ASN A 165 1.29 10.14 -15.13
N LEU A 166 1.32 9.66 -13.88
CA LEU A 166 0.53 8.51 -13.45
C LEU A 166 -0.99 8.77 -13.52
N ASP A 167 -1.44 9.98 -13.23
CA ASP A 167 -2.85 10.39 -13.42
C ASP A 167 -3.25 10.40 -14.90
N TYR A 168 -2.35 10.86 -15.79
CA TYR A 168 -2.55 10.79 -17.23
C TYR A 168 -2.75 9.35 -17.71
N ASP A 169 -1.92 8.42 -17.23
CA ASP A 169 -1.99 6.97 -17.49
C ASP A 169 -3.14 6.26 -16.76
N LYS A 170 -4.02 7.02 -16.10
CA LYS A 170 -5.28 6.58 -15.45
C LYS A 170 -5.09 5.71 -14.23
N PHE A 171 -4.00 5.89 -13.50
CA PHE A 171 -3.85 5.27 -12.19
C PHE A 171 -4.73 5.93 -11.14
N VAL A 172 -5.34 5.13 -10.26
CA VAL A 172 -6.02 5.62 -9.06
C VAL A 172 -4.98 5.88 -7.98
N LYS A 173 -4.85 7.15 -7.59
CA LYS A 173 -3.93 7.60 -6.54
C LYS A 173 -4.53 7.43 -5.14
N LYS A 174 -3.72 6.97 -4.20
CA LYS A 174 -4.00 7.03 -2.76
C LYS A 174 -2.78 7.45 -1.96
N VAL A 175 -2.89 8.55 -1.24
CA VAL A 175 -1.84 9.06 -0.37
C VAL A 175 -1.96 8.46 1.03
N PHE A 176 -0.82 8.04 1.59
CA PHE A 176 -0.70 7.50 2.95
C PHE A 176 0.10 8.42 3.86
N SER A 177 1.03 9.18 3.28
CA SER A 177 1.77 10.23 3.96
C SER A 177 2.02 11.36 2.96
N GLU A 178 1.61 12.58 3.29
CA GLU A 178 1.83 13.76 2.46
C GLU A 178 3.29 14.23 2.47
N GLY A 179 4.08 13.76 3.45
CA GLY A 179 5.48 14.11 3.63
C GLY A 179 5.72 15.61 3.90
N ASP A 180 6.91 15.92 4.37
CA ASP A 180 7.45 17.27 4.49
C ASP A 180 9.00 17.18 4.55
N GLU A 181 9.68 18.26 4.95
CA GLU A 181 11.14 18.29 5.09
C GLU A 181 11.71 17.25 6.09
N LYS A 182 10.86 16.61 6.90
CA LYS A 182 11.27 15.67 7.95
C LYS A 182 10.56 14.33 7.88
N THR A 183 9.50 14.22 7.10
CA THR A 183 8.65 13.03 7.03
C THR A 183 8.52 12.56 5.59
N ALA A 184 8.59 11.24 5.41
CA ALA A 184 8.54 10.66 4.09
C ALA A 184 7.17 10.86 3.43
N TYR A 185 7.18 11.15 2.13
CA TYR A 185 6.00 11.03 1.29
C TYR A 185 5.77 9.56 0.92
N LEU A 186 4.51 9.13 0.86
CA LEU A 186 4.14 7.81 0.37
C LEU A 186 2.76 7.82 -0.28
N ALA A 187 2.69 7.40 -1.54
CA ALA A 187 1.44 7.17 -2.24
C ALA A 187 1.48 5.91 -3.12
N ASP A 188 0.33 5.26 -3.23
CA ASP A 188 0.10 4.18 -4.17
C ASP A 188 -0.67 4.69 -5.38
N PHE A 189 -0.37 4.09 -6.52
CA PHE A 189 -1.01 4.32 -7.81
C PHE A 189 -1.43 2.94 -8.32
N THR A 190 -2.72 2.74 -8.52
CA THR A 190 -3.28 1.42 -8.87
C THR A 190 -4.07 1.46 -10.16
N ARG A 191 -3.83 0.46 -11.01
CA ARG A 191 -4.53 0.20 -12.27
C ARG A 191 -4.83 -1.30 -12.36
N ASP A 192 -5.65 -1.71 -13.32
CA ASP A 192 -6.04 -3.13 -13.44
C ASP A 192 -4.88 -4.07 -13.78
N ASP A 193 -3.83 -3.56 -14.42
CA ASP A 193 -2.67 -4.32 -14.92
C ASP A 193 -1.34 -3.93 -14.29
N VAL A 194 -1.24 -2.76 -13.65
CA VAL A 194 -0.01 -2.27 -13.00
C VAL A 194 -0.34 -1.64 -11.64
N VAL A 195 0.54 -1.86 -10.67
CA VAL A 195 0.57 -1.10 -9.42
C VAL A 195 1.92 -0.42 -9.26
N CYS A 196 1.90 0.82 -8.78
CA CYS A 196 3.10 1.59 -8.51
C CYS A 196 3.04 2.24 -7.12
N GLN A 197 4.20 2.42 -6.50
CA GLN A 197 4.37 3.17 -5.26
C GLN A 197 5.42 4.25 -5.47
N LEU A 198 5.05 5.48 -5.13
CA LEU A 198 5.96 6.62 -5.10
C LEU A 198 6.29 6.94 -3.65
N SER A 199 7.57 7.02 -3.33
CA SER A 199 8.04 7.49 -2.03
C SER A 199 9.12 8.55 -2.19
N VAL A 200 9.14 9.50 -1.26
CA VAL A 200 10.19 10.50 -1.13
C VAL A 200 10.67 10.47 0.31
N ASP A 201 11.93 10.14 0.53
CA ASP A 201 12.56 10.06 1.84
C ASP A 201 13.52 11.26 2.04
N PRO A 202 13.21 12.18 2.98
CA PRO A 202 14.03 13.35 3.25
C PRO A 202 15.21 13.08 4.21
N ALA A 203 15.57 11.83 4.50
CA ALA A 203 16.66 11.50 5.45
C ALA A 203 18.00 12.21 5.15
N GLU A 204 18.32 12.47 3.88
CA GLU A 204 19.54 13.18 3.45
C GLU A 204 19.23 14.54 2.79
N HIS A 205 18.10 15.14 3.12
CA HIS A 205 17.57 16.38 2.55
C HIS A 205 18.61 17.50 2.42
N ASP A 206 19.40 17.74 3.47
CA ASP A 206 20.38 18.83 3.51
C ASP A 206 21.75 18.49 2.90
N THR A 207 22.07 17.20 2.69
CA THR A 207 23.39 16.76 2.20
C THR A 207 23.36 16.31 0.75
N LYS A 208 22.36 15.52 0.36
CA LYS A 208 22.20 14.98 -1.00
C LYS A 208 20.88 15.39 -1.66
N GLY A 209 19.93 15.89 -0.87
CA GLY A 209 18.54 16.07 -1.27
C GLY A 209 17.68 14.86 -0.89
N ASP A 210 16.47 14.83 -1.41
CA ASP A 210 15.49 13.80 -1.06
C ASP A 210 15.66 12.57 -1.94
N TRP A 211 15.65 11.40 -1.31
CA TRP A 211 15.68 10.14 -2.03
C TRP A 211 14.29 9.82 -2.58
N THR A 212 14.14 9.87 -3.90
CA THR A 212 12.86 9.58 -4.57
C THR A 212 12.91 8.19 -5.21
N GLU A 213 11.87 7.38 -4.98
CA GLU A 213 11.69 6.08 -5.63
C GLU A 213 10.29 5.97 -6.24
N LEU A 214 10.22 5.72 -7.55
CA LEU A 214 9.04 5.14 -8.18
C LEU A 214 9.30 3.66 -8.41
N ARG A 215 8.44 2.81 -7.85
CA ARG A 215 8.49 1.35 -7.95
C ARG A 215 7.20 0.88 -8.57
N CYS A 216 7.27 0.08 -9.63
CA CYS A 216 6.12 -0.45 -10.34
C CYS A 216 6.24 -1.96 -10.54
N LEU A 217 5.10 -2.64 -10.55
CA LEU A 217 5.00 -4.06 -10.80
C LEU A 217 3.72 -4.40 -11.55
N ASP A 218 3.82 -5.32 -12.50
CA ASP A 218 2.65 -5.85 -13.20
C ASP A 218 1.77 -6.64 -12.21
N VAL A 219 0.46 -6.41 -12.26
CA VAL A 219 -0.52 -7.14 -11.44
C VAL A 219 -0.44 -8.65 -11.69
N SER A 220 -0.06 -9.06 -12.91
CA SER A 220 0.15 -10.47 -13.27
C SER A 220 1.20 -11.17 -12.41
N ALA A 221 2.22 -10.45 -11.93
CA ALA A 221 3.28 -10.98 -11.08
C ALA A 221 2.78 -11.47 -9.71
N TYR A 222 1.61 -11.00 -9.26
CA TYR A 222 0.98 -11.45 -8.01
C TYR A 222 0.38 -12.86 -8.10
N THR A 223 0.06 -13.33 -9.32
CA THR A 223 -0.65 -14.60 -9.51
C THR A 223 0.15 -15.80 -8.96
N PRO A 224 1.44 -16.00 -9.29
CA PRO A 224 2.20 -17.13 -8.75
C PRO A 224 2.37 -17.11 -7.23
N TYR A 225 2.42 -15.91 -6.62
CA TYR A 225 2.48 -15.77 -5.17
C TYR A 225 1.16 -16.18 -4.54
N ALA A 226 0.05 -15.67 -5.06
CA ALA A 226 -1.28 -15.99 -4.58
C ALA A 226 -1.62 -17.49 -4.78
N ASP A 227 -1.18 -18.10 -5.87
CA ASP A 227 -1.35 -19.54 -6.10
C ASP A 227 -0.57 -20.36 -5.08
N ALA A 228 0.69 -20.01 -4.80
CA ALA A 228 1.49 -20.67 -3.77
C ALA A 228 0.90 -20.47 -2.35
N GLN A 229 0.32 -19.31 -2.07
CA GLN A 229 -0.31 -18.98 -0.77
C GLN A 229 -1.67 -19.66 -0.58
N GLN A 230 -2.35 -20.06 -1.66
CA GLN A 230 -3.74 -20.54 -1.61
C GLN A 230 -4.00 -21.70 -0.63
N PRO A 231 -3.12 -22.74 -0.52
CA PRO A 231 -3.33 -23.81 0.45
C PRO A 231 -3.28 -23.31 1.90
N LEU A 232 -2.35 -22.40 2.22
CA LEU A 232 -2.22 -21.81 3.55
C LEU A 232 -3.39 -20.87 3.86
N ALA A 233 -3.83 -20.10 2.87
CA ALA A 233 -4.99 -19.23 2.99
C ALA A 233 -6.27 -20.00 3.35
N LYS A 234 -6.46 -21.20 2.76
CA LYS A 234 -7.58 -22.09 3.12
C LYS A 234 -7.47 -22.54 4.57
N ALA A 235 -6.30 -23.02 4.99
CA ALA A 235 -6.04 -23.46 6.35
C ALA A 235 -6.24 -22.33 7.38
N TYR A 236 -5.80 -21.11 7.06
CA TYR A 236 -5.97 -19.91 7.89
C TYR A 236 -7.45 -19.53 8.02
N SER A 237 -8.17 -19.43 6.89
CA SER A 237 -9.58 -19.01 6.87
C SER A 237 -10.54 -19.94 7.63
N ALA A 238 -10.19 -21.22 7.79
CA ALA A 238 -11.01 -22.18 8.51
C ALA A 238 -11.11 -21.89 10.03
N VAL A 239 -10.18 -21.10 10.56
CA VAL A 239 -10.00 -20.87 12.00
C VAL A 239 -9.97 -19.39 12.39
N THR A 240 -9.94 -18.48 11.41
CA THR A 240 -10.00 -17.03 11.63
C THR A 240 -11.33 -16.45 11.15
N SER A 241 -11.84 -15.42 11.86
CA SER A 241 -13.10 -14.76 11.50
C SER A 241 -13.09 -14.24 10.05
N THR A 242 -14.14 -14.56 9.28
CA THR A 242 -14.33 -14.12 7.89
C THR A 242 -14.61 -12.62 7.76
N ALA A 243 -14.83 -11.91 8.86
CA ALA A 243 -15.15 -10.48 8.86
C ALA A 243 -13.94 -9.58 8.55
N VAL A 244 -12.71 -10.12 8.65
CA VAL A 244 -11.48 -9.35 8.46
C VAL A 244 -10.84 -9.73 7.13
N HIS A 245 -10.59 -8.75 6.28
CA HIS A 245 -9.72 -8.94 5.13
C HIS A 245 -8.30 -9.22 5.62
N TYR A 246 -7.66 -10.26 5.11
CA TYR A 246 -6.29 -10.62 5.47
C TYR A 246 -5.42 -10.79 4.23
N GLY A 247 -4.11 -10.75 4.43
CA GLY A 247 -3.14 -10.96 3.36
C GLY A 247 -1.85 -11.61 3.85
N PHE A 248 -1.06 -12.04 2.87
CA PHE A 248 0.24 -12.67 3.09
C PHE A 248 1.35 -11.90 2.36
N ILE A 249 2.53 -11.81 2.98
CA ILE A 249 3.74 -11.26 2.32
C ILE A 249 4.61 -12.41 1.81
N GLY A 250 4.97 -12.35 0.52
CA GLY A 250 5.99 -13.20 -0.08
C GLY A 250 5.52 -14.61 -0.42
N LYS A 251 6.43 -15.43 -0.97
CA LYS A 251 6.14 -16.84 -1.29
C LYS A 251 6.33 -17.71 -0.04
N PRO A 252 5.44 -18.67 0.22
CA PRO A 252 5.66 -19.64 1.28
C PRO A 252 6.86 -20.54 0.95
N VAL A 253 7.76 -20.70 1.92
CA VAL A 253 8.92 -21.58 1.80
C VAL A 253 8.76 -22.73 2.77
N ALA A 254 8.43 -23.91 2.24
CA ALA A 254 8.27 -25.11 3.04
C ALA A 254 9.63 -25.67 3.48
N LYS A 255 9.74 -25.98 4.77
CA LYS A 255 10.88 -26.68 5.38
C LYS A 255 10.43 -28.05 5.85
N ASN A 256 11.32 -29.03 5.79
CA ASN A 256 11.00 -30.35 6.35
C ASN A 256 10.95 -30.27 7.87
N GLY A 257 9.96 -30.94 8.48
CA GLY A 257 9.94 -31.20 9.91
C GLY A 257 10.94 -32.29 10.30
N ALA A 258 11.15 -32.47 11.61
CA ALA A 258 12.04 -33.53 12.12
C ALA A 258 11.49 -34.94 11.88
N ILE A 259 10.16 -35.07 11.76
CA ILE A 259 9.46 -36.33 11.46
C ILE A 259 9.15 -36.41 9.97
N SER A 260 9.42 -37.58 9.38
CA SER A 260 9.22 -37.81 7.94
C SER A 260 7.77 -37.53 7.51
N GLY A 261 7.62 -36.91 6.33
CA GLY A 261 6.33 -36.54 5.74
C GLY A 261 5.72 -35.24 6.28
N TYR A 262 6.23 -34.69 7.39
CA TYR A 262 5.77 -33.39 7.89
C TYR A 262 6.57 -32.24 7.27
N LYS A 263 5.89 -31.13 6.97
CA LYS A 263 6.52 -29.88 6.53
C LYS A 263 6.01 -28.71 7.36
N LEU A 264 6.83 -27.66 7.45
CA LEU A 264 6.54 -26.43 8.17
C LEU A 264 6.63 -25.25 7.20
N VAL A 265 5.71 -24.29 7.33
CA VAL A 265 5.81 -22.98 6.69
C VAL A 265 5.54 -21.92 7.76
N GLU A 266 6.39 -20.90 7.79
CA GLU A 266 6.10 -19.64 8.43
C GLU A 266 6.08 -18.55 7.37
N ILE A 267 5.03 -17.74 7.37
CA ILE A 267 4.86 -16.66 6.39
C ILE A 267 4.19 -15.47 7.09
N PRO A 268 4.59 -14.22 6.80
CA PRO A 268 3.91 -13.07 7.35
C PRO A 268 2.44 -13.04 6.95
N VAL A 269 1.55 -12.89 7.93
CA VAL A 269 0.10 -12.82 7.75
C VAL A 269 -0.49 -11.76 8.67
N GLY A 270 -1.47 -11.02 8.17
CA GLY A 270 -2.13 -10.00 8.97
C GLY A 270 -3.38 -9.45 8.33
N ALA A 271 -4.10 -8.63 9.11
CA ALA A 271 -5.26 -7.92 8.62
C ALA A 271 -4.83 -6.85 7.59
N VAL A 272 -5.65 -6.70 6.55
CA VAL A 272 -5.52 -5.66 5.54
C VAL A 272 -6.62 -4.64 5.77
N THR A 273 -6.23 -3.45 6.23
CA THR A 273 -7.13 -2.32 6.45
C THR A 273 -6.62 -1.13 5.68
N ASN A 274 -7.51 -0.37 5.04
CA ASN A 274 -7.13 0.79 4.24
C ASN A 274 -6.02 0.48 3.20
N GLN A 275 -6.00 -0.72 2.62
CA GLN A 275 -4.97 -1.17 1.66
C GLN A 275 -3.54 -1.21 2.23
N ARG A 276 -3.40 -1.42 3.54
CA ARG A 276 -2.12 -1.72 4.19
C ARG A 276 -2.28 -2.90 5.12
N MET A 277 -1.19 -3.63 5.33
CA MET A 277 -1.17 -4.67 6.35
C MET A 277 -0.84 -4.06 7.71
N THR A 278 -1.61 -4.41 8.74
CA THR A 278 -1.49 -3.80 10.08
C THR A 278 -0.43 -4.46 10.95
N THR A 279 -0.05 -5.71 10.65
CA THR A 279 0.88 -6.51 11.46
C THR A 279 1.90 -7.24 10.56
N PRO A 280 2.84 -6.53 9.92
CA PRO A 280 3.80 -7.13 9.01
C PRO A 280 4.81 -8.08 9.68
N ASP A 281 5.04 -7.91 10.99
CA ASP A 281 5.97 -8.75 11.76
C ASP A 281 5.32 -10.01 12.33
N ASN A 282 4.01 -10.17 12.15
CA ASN A 282 3.28 -11.35 12.59
C ASN A 282 3.44 -12.49 11.58
N LEU A 283 3.90 -13.63 12.06
CA LEU A 283 4.12 -14.84 11.27
C LEU A 283 3.00 -15.85 11.56
N GLY A 284 2.29 -16.24 10.52
CA GLY A 284 1.38 -17.37 10.56
C GLY A 284 2.18 -18.66 10.47
N MET A 285 2.01 -19.54 11.45
CA MET A 285 2.68 -20.84 11.51
C MET A 285 1.76 -21.93 10.96
N PHE A 286 2.25 -22.65 9.96
CA PHE A 286 1.53 -23.70 9.26
C PHE A 286 2.35 -24.98 9.25
N TYR A 287 1.65 -26.10 9.26
CA TYR A 287 2.26 -27.40 9.07
C TYR A 287 1.47 -28.25 8.09
N GLN A 288 2.19 -29.08 7.35
CA GLN A 288 1.63 -30.10 6.47
C GLN A 288 1.81 -31.46 7.12
N THR A 289 0.76 -32.28 7.14
CA THR A 289 0.82 -33.69 7.54
C THR A 289 1.24 -34.58 6.36
N PRO A 290 1.62 -35.85 6.60
CA PRO A 290 2.03 -36.78 5.54
C PRO A 290 1.00 -37.03 4.44
N ASP A 291 -0.29 -36.76 4.69
CA ASP A 291 -1.37 -36.80 3.70
C ASP A 291 -1.37 -35.61 2.72
N GLY A 292 -0.48 -34.63 2.91
CA GLY A 292 -0.36 -33.44 2.08
C GLY A 292 -1.30 -32.30 2.45
N LEU A 293 -2.09 -32.41 3.50
CA LEU A 293 -3.00 -31.35 3.94
C LEU A 293 -2.29 -30.31 4.82
N TRP A 294 -2.57 -29.03 4.58
CA TRP A 294 -2.04 -27.91 5.35
C TRP A 294 -2.97 -27.53 6.48
N TYR A 295 -2.39 -27.29 7.64
CA TYR A 295 -3.08 -26.87 8.86
C TYR A 295 -2.44 -25.60 9.40
N TYR A 296 -3.28 -24.69 9.88
CA TYR A 296 -2.84 -23.56 10.67
C TYR A 296 -2.61 -23.99 12.12
N PHE A 297 -1.53 -23.50 12.72
CA PHE A 297 -1.28 -23.67 14.15
C PHE A 297 -1.65 -22.40 14.91
N ARG A 298 -0.92 -21.32 14.68
CA ARG A 298 -1.10 -20.03 15.35
C ARG A 298 -0.28 -18.94 14.69
N ASP A 299 -0.53 -17.72 15.15
CA ASP A 299 0.29 -16.56 14.88
C ASP A 299 1.34 -16.37 15.99
N ARG A 300 2.50 -15.81 15.60
CA ARG A 300 3.53 -15.34 16.52
C ARG A 300 4.24 -14.11 15.94
N ASN A 301 4.71 -13.21 16.80
CA ASN A 301 5.65 -12.19 16.36
C ASN A 301 6.97 -12.83 15.92
N ARG A 302 7.62 -12.23 14.93
CA ARG A 302 8.99 -12.55 14.56
C ARG A 302 9.88 -12.52 15.80
N ASP A 303 10.82 -13.46 15.89
CA ASP A 303 11.77 -13.61 16.99
C ASP A 303 11.18 -13.95 18.38
N VAL A 304 9.87 -14.16 18.46
CA VAL A 304 9.22 -14.66 19.68
C VAL A 304 8.99 -16.17 19.58
N TYR A 305 9.50 -16.92 20.56
CA TYR A 305 9.21 -18.35 20.68
C TYR A 305 7.76 -18.60 21.07
N VAL A 306 7.14 -19.62 20.47
CA VAL A 306 5.86 -20.14 20.94
C VAL A 306 6.06 -20.83 22.28
N GLU A 307 5.09 -20.68 23.18
CA GLU A 307 5.20 -21.35 24.46
C GLU A 307 5.01 -22.87 24.32
N CYS A 308 5.83 -23.66 25.01
CA CYS A 308 5.84 -25.11 24.89
C CYS A 308 4.47 -25.73 25.20
N GLU A 309 3.72 -25.11 26.13
CA GLU A 309 2.39 -25.54 26.56
C GLU A 309 1.32 -25.41 25.47
N ASN A 310 1.58 -24.64 24.40
CA ASN A 310 0.63 -24.47 23.30
C ASN A 310 0.68 -25.61 22.27
N TYR A 311 1.72 -26.45 22.29
CA TYR A 311 1.82 -27.63 21.45
C TYR A 311 1.03 -28.77 22.10
N VAL A 312 -0.29 -28.77 21.95
CA VAL A 312 -1.19 -29.73 22.61
C VAL A 312 -1.53 -30.94 21.72
N GLY A 313 -1.76 -30.71 20.43
CA GLY A 313 -2.21 -31.74 19.50
C GLY A 313 -1.09 -32.70 19.08
N GLU A 314 -1.41 -33.97 18.88
CA GLU A 314 -0.41 -34.98 18.48
C GLU A 314 0.26 -34.62 17.14
N ASN A 315 -0.52 -34.23 16.14
CA ASN A 315 0.01 -33.79 14.85
C ASN A 315 0.84 -32.51 14.95
N GLN A 316 0.49 -31.58 15.85
CA GLN A 316 1.28 -30.38 16.10
C GLN A 316 2.63 -30.73 16.73
N LYS A 317 2.63 -31.61 17.76
CA LYS A 317 3.87 -32.08 18.40
C LYS A 317 4.77 -32.84 17.42
N ARG A 318 4.21 -33.64 16.51
CA ARG A 318 4.94 -34.34 15.44
C ARG A 318 5.53 -33.35 14.42
N ALA A 319 4.71 -32.42 13.95
CA ALA A 319 5.13 -31.44 12.95
C ALA A 319 6.26 -30.55 13.44
N TYR A 320 6.13 -30.03 14.66
CA TYR A 320 7.08 -29.11 15.27
C TYR A 320 8.09 -29.81 16.18
N ALA A 321 8.21 -31.14 16.11
CA ALA A 321 9.21 -31.89 16.89
C ALA A 321 10.61 -31.28 16.70
N ASP A 322 11.36 -31.19 17.80
CA ASP A 322 12.70 -30.60 17.85
C ASP A 322 12.77 -29.08 17.53
N GLN A 323 11.64 -28.40 17.26
CA GLN A 323 11.62 -26.95 17.14
C GLN A 323 11.70 -26.28 18.53
N PRO A 324 12.36 -25.12 18.65
CA PRO A 324 12.49 -24.42 19.93
C PRO A 324 11.15 -23.84 20.40
N CYS A 325 10.89 -23.94 21.70
CA CYS A 325 9.75 -23.37 22.39
C CYS A 325 10.18 -22.82 23.76
N ARG A 326 9.40 -21.89 24.33
CA ARG A 326 9.71 -21.27 25.63
C ARG A 326 8.69 -21.67 26.69
N HIS A 327 9.11 -22.16 27.84
CA HIS A 327 8.17 -22.42 28.94
C HIS A 327 7.63 -21.12 29.52
N ARG A 328 6.29 -21.01 29.66
CA ARG A 328 5.66 -19.79 30.21
C ARG A 328 6.09 -19.52 31.65
N SER A 329 6.19 -20.56 32.48
CA SER A 329 6.44 -20.44 33.92
C SER A 329 7.89 -20.14 34.27
N THR A 330 8.84 -20.73 33.54
CA THR A 330 10.28 -20.62 33.87
C THR A 330 11.04 -19.71 32.90
N GLY A 331 10.47 -19.43 31.73
CA GLY A 331 11.15 -18.71 30.66
C GLY A 331 12.24 -19.51 29.96
N THR A 332 12.48 -20.77 30.35
CA THR A 332 13.48 -21.67 29.77
C THR A 332 13.11 -22.01 28.32
N ILE A 333 14.11 -22.07 27.45
CA ILE A 333 13.95 -22.53 26.07
C ILE A 333 14.25 -24.03 26.02
N GLU A 334 13.31 -24.81 25.54
CA GLU A 334 13.45 -26.24 25.25
C GLU A 334 13.01 -26.53 23.81
N THR A 335 12.97 -27.80 23.43
CA THR A 335 12.38 -28.23 22.16
C THR A 335 11.02 -28.87 22.39
N VAL A 336 10.16 -28.80 21.36
CA VAL A 336 8.87 -29.49 21.39
C VAL A 336 9.09 -31.00 21.48
N LYS A 337 8.62 -31.59 22.60
CA LYS A 337 8.73 -33.02 22.88
C LYS A 337 7.65 -33.81 22.14
N TYR A 338 8.06 -34.94 21.56
CA TYR A 338 7.18 -35.91 20.93
C TYR A 338 7.64 -37.34 21.25
N SER A 339 6.69 -38.24 21.53
CA SER A 339 6.94 -39.57 22.11
C SER A 339 6.59 -40.72 21.15
N GLY A 340 7.01 -40.66 19.89
CA GLY A 340 6.83 -41.77 18.95
C GLY A 340 7.97 -41.93 17.96
N LYS A 341 7.86 -42.94 17.08
CA LYS A 341 8.94 -43.30 16.13
C LYS A 341 9.21 -42.17 15.13
N ARG A 342 10.50 -41.95 14.84
CA ARG A 342 11.00 -40.98 13.87
C ARG A 342 10.90 -41.49 12.44
#